data_AF-A0A7J4MSD6-F1
#
_entry.id   AF-A0A7J4MSD6-F1
#
_cell.length_a   1.000
_cell.length_b   1.000
_cell.length_c   1.000
_cell.angle_alpha   90.00
_cell.angle_beta   90.00
_cell.angle_gamma   90.00
#
_symmetry.space_group_name_H-M   'P 1'
#
loop_
_entity.id
_entity.type
_entity.pdbx_description
1 polymer ?
#
loop_
_entity_poly.entity_id
_entity_poly.type
_entity_poly.pdbx_seq_one_letter_code
_entity_poly.pdbx_strand_id
1 'polypeptide(L)' 'MNKKIDKSSVVKIDSTLLNRVEQYIKKEENRLKFVNKKQFIDIAISEYLNKEENK' A
#
# COMPACT_ATOMS: atom_id res chain seq x y z
N MET A 1 -6.52 -20.17 18.24
CA MET A 1 -6.50 -20.48 16.79
C MET A 1 -5.20 -19.95 16.19
N ASN A 2 -4.24 -20.82 15.85
CA ASN A 2 -3.07 -20.41 15.05
C ASN A 2 -3.53 -20.23 13.61
N LYS A 3 -3.82 -18.98 13.22
CA LYS A 3 -4.17 -18.62 11.84
C LYS A 3 -2.93 -18.85 10.99
N LYS A 4 -2.89 -19.93 10.20
CA LYS A 4 -1.82 -20.13 9.21
C LYS A 4 -1.86 -18.94 8.26
N ILE A 5 -0.79 -18.13 8.27
CA ILE A 5 -0.64 -17.02 7.34
C ILE A 5 -0.48 -17.65 5.96
N ASP A 6 -1.47 -17.49 5.11
CA ASP A 6 -1.41 -17.94 3.73
C ASP A 6 -0.34 -17.10 3.01
N LYS A 7 0.78 -17.72 2.67
CA LYS A 7 1.90 -17.05 2.00
C LYS A 7 1.52 -16.58 0.60
N SER A 8 0.42 -17.07 0.02
CA SER A 8 -0.13 -16.57 -1.24
C SER A 8 -0.58 -15.10 -1.16
N SER A 9 -0.86 -14.62 0.06
CA SER A 9 -1.28 -13.22 0.32
C SER A 9 -0.13 -12.23 0.45
N VAL A 10 1.12 -12.69 0.31
CA VAL A 10 2.32 -11.85 0.49
C VAL A 10 2.93 -11.52 -0.87
N VAL A 11 2.95 -10.22 -1.20
CA VAL A 11 3.58 -9.72 -2.43
C VAL A 11 5.00 -9.24 -2.11
N LYS A 12 5.97 -9.65 -2.94
CA LYS A 12 7.33 -9.09 -2.89
C LYS A 12 7.34 -7.76 -3.59
N ILE A 13 7.76 -6.71 -2.88
CA ILE A 13 7.88 -5.35 -3.40
C ILE A 13 9.36 -4.98 -3.38
N ASP A 14 9.80 -4.26 -4.41
CA ASP A 14 11.13 -3.68 -4.44
C ASP A 14 11.38 -2.82 -3.20
N SER A 15 12.53 -3.01 -2.56
CA SER A 15 12.86 -2.34 -1.30
C SER A 15 13.07 -0.83 -1.47
N THR A 16 13.53 -0.39 -2.65
CA THR A 16 13.68 1.04 -2.97
C THR A 16 12.31 1.70 -3.10
N LEU A 17 11.38 1.03 -3.79
CA LEU A 17 10.00 1.49 -3.91
C LEU A 17 9.34 1.57 -2.53
N LEU A 18 9.50 0.53 -1.69
CA LEU A 18 8.93 0.53 -0.34
C LEU A 18 9.48 1.69 0.50
N ASN A 19 10.78 1.95 0.44
CA ASN A 19 11.38 3.08 1.16
C ASN A 19 10.82 4.43 0.68
N ARG A 20 10.62 4.62 -0.63
CA ARG A 20 9.99 5.83 -1.16
C ARG A 20 8.55 6.00 -0.67
N VAL A 21 7.78 4.91 -0.61
CA VAL A 21 6.43 4.93 -0.03
C VAL A 21 6.49 5.33 1.44
N GLU A 22 7.41 4.77 2.22
CA GLU A 22 7.56 5.11 3.63
C GLU A 22 7.96 6.58 3.85
N GLN A 23 8.80 7.14 2.98
CA GLN A 23 9.12 8.57 3.02
C GLN A 23 7.93 9.44 2.62
N TYR A 24 7.15 9.00 1.61
CA TYR A 24 5.98 9.72 1.13
C TYR A 24 4.89 9.84 2.21
N ILE A 25 4.55 8.74 2.90
CA ILE A 25 3.53 8.74 3.96
C ILE A 25 3.95 9.56 5.19
N LYS A 26 5.26 9.75 5.41
CA LYS A 26 5.79 10.50 6.56
C LYS A 26 5.76 12.01 6.37
N LYS A 27 5.57 12.51 5.13
CA LYS A 27 5.43 13.95 4.87
C LYS A 27 4.25 14.53 5.64
N GLU A 28 4.38 15.75 6.15
CA GLU A 28 3.34 16.37 6.99
C GLU A 28 1.99 16.48 6.27
N GLU A 29 2.01 16.84 4.99
CA GLU A 29 0.83 16.88 4.10
C GLU A 29 0.07 15.54 4.00
N ASN A 30 0.78 14.42 4.23
CA ASN A 30 0.27 13.06 4.05
C ASN A 30 -0.02 12.34 5.37
N ARG A 31 0.40 12.90 6.52
CA ARG A 31 0.24 12.29 7.85
C ARG A 31 -1.23 12.03 8.22
N LEU A 32 -2.13 12.91 7.79
CA LEU A 32 -3.57 12.76 8.04
C LEU A 32 -4.26 11.86 7.00
N LYS A 33 -3.61 11.62 5.86
CA LYS A 33 -4.18 10.88 4.73
C LYS A 33 -3.87 9.38 4.81
N PHE A 34 -2.70 9.01 5.35
CA PHE A 34 -2.26 7.61 5.43
C PHE A 34 -1.79 7.26 6.84
N VAL A 35 -2.46 6.28 7.46
CA VAL A 35 -2.13 5.77 8.79
C VAL A 35 -0.90 4.84 8.73
N ASN A 36 -0.75 4.06 7.66
CA ASN A 36 0.37 3.15 7.46
C ASN A 36 0.59 2.79 5.98
N LYS A 37 1.70 2.09 5.71
CA LYS A 37 2.08 1.62 4.36
C LYS A 37 1.05 0.70 3.70
N LYS A 38 0.37 -0.15 4.48
CA LYS A 38 -0.65 -1.06 3.93
C LYS A 38 -1.83 -0.25 3.41
N GLN A 39 -2.34 0.69 4.22
CA GLN A 39 -3.45 1.55 3.82
C GLN A 39 -3.10 2.38 2.57
N PHE A 40 -1.88 2.91 2.49
CA PHE A 40 -1.41 3.59 1.30
C PHE A 40 -1.48 2.69 0.04
N ILE A 41 -0.96 1.46 0.14
CA ILE A 41 -0.97 0.50 -0.97
C ILE A 41 -2.40 0.12 -1.35
N ASP A 42 -3.26 -0.16 -0.38
CA ASP A 42 -4.67 -0.52 -0.61
C ASP A 42 -5.41 0.60 -1.38
N ILE A 43 -5.23 1.86 -0.98
CA ILE A 43 -5.83 3.03 -1.66
C ILE A 43 -5.26 3.15 -3.08
N ALA A 44 -3.94 3.08 -3.25
CA ALA A 44 -3.30 3.22 -4.55
C ALA A 44 -3.77 2.15 -5.55
N ILE A 45 -3.92 0.90 -5.10
CA ILE A 45 -4.44 -0.20 -5.92
C ILE A 45 -5.90 0.04 -6.29
N SER A 46 -6.73 0.42 -5.31
CA SER A 46 -8.15 0.73 -5.56
C SER A 46 -8.32 1.86 -6.59
N GLU A 47 -7.58 2.96 -6.43
CA GLU A 47 -7.59 4.06 -7.39
C GLU A 47 -7.10 3.64 -8.79
N TYR A 48 -6.08 2.78 -8.85
CA TYR A 48 -5.57 2.26 -10.12
C TYR A 48 -6.61 1.40 -10.83
N LEU A 49 -7.20 0.43 -10.13
CA LEU A 49 -8.20 -0.48 -10.70
C LEU A 49 -9.45 0.26 -11.15
N ASN A 50 -9.95 1.20 -10.34
CA ASN A 50 -11.08 2.04 -10.72
C ASN A 50 -10.82 2.82 -12.02
N LYS A 51 -9.58 3.27 -12.26
CA LYS A 51 -9.21 3.96 -13.51
C LYS A 51 -9.12 3.02 -14.70
N GLU A 52 -8.75 1.76 -14.48
CA GLU A 52 -8.67 0.76 -15.54
C GLU A 52 -10.06 0.22 -15.92
N GLU A 53 -10.99 0.10 -14.97
CA GLU A 53 -12.36 -0.37 -15.22
C GLU A 53 -13.27 0.72 -15.82
N ASN A 54 -13.00 1.99 -15.56
CA ASN A 54 -13.75 3.13 -16.11
C ASN A 54 -13.06 3.76 -17.35
N LYS A 55 -12.11 3.05 -17.96
CA LYS A 55 -11.49 3.38 -19.25
C LYS A 55 -12.23 2.69 -20.38
#